data_AF-A0A6C0M260-F1
#
_entry.id   AF-A0A6C0M260-F1
#
_cell.length_a   1.000
_cell.length_b   1.000
_cell.length_c   1.000
_cell.angle_alpha   90.00
_cell.angle_beta   90.00
_cell.angle_gamma   90.00
#
_symmetry.space_group_name_H-M   'P 1'
#
loop_
_entity.id
_entity.type
_entity.pdbx_description
1 polymer ?
#
loop_
_entity_poly.entity_id
_entity_poly.type
_entity_poly.pdbx_seq_one_letter_code
_entity_poly.pdbx_strand_id
1 'polypeptide(L)'
;MDSTAGLFEIEYDDQKKKMVIINNWIIMLYNRGWLNGNLNDIVKSAVKLDNDTCTIKGINITYSLKFIMRKISTIRKMEDIDEFLEQNQNNYKFFIVSQMVNKAQKQLLEYEKVEVFTDDELLVNTIDNILVPKHILLTDEETEQYLTEYHIRRLELPRILTSDPIAKYYNVKPGQIVKIIRPSVTSGEEIIFRVCVPG
;
A
#
# COMPACT_ATOMS: atom_id res chain seq x y z
N MET A 1 41.96 -19.17 -19.13
CA MET A 1 40.62 -19.09 -19.74
C MET A 1 39.64 -18.96 -18.58
N ASP A 2 39.55 -17.74 -18.01
CA ASP A 2 38.57 -17.43 -16.98
C ASP A 2 37.49 -16.56 -17.61
N SER A 3 36.39 -17.20 -17.99
CA SER A 3 35.16 -16.51 -18.35
C SER A 3 34.48 -16.08 -17.05
N THR A 4 34.83 -14.90 -16.53
CA THR A 4 33.94 -14.16 -15.64
C THR A 4 32.68 -13.88 -16.45
N ALA A 5 31.66 -14.72 -16.27
CA ALA A 5 30.31 -14.39 -16.65
C ALA A 5 29.97 -13.10 -15.91
N GLY A 6 30.08 -11.96 -16.60
CA GLY A 6 29.48 -10.74 -16.15
C GLY A 6 28.01 -11.04 -15.96
N LEU A 7 27.56 -11.07 -14.72
CA LEU A 7 26.15 -10.95 -14.40
C LEU A 7 25.71 -9.64 -15.05
N PHE A 8 25.15 -9.73 -16.26
CA PHE A 8 24.47 -8.59 -16.85
C PHE A 8 23.34 -8.27 -15.89
N GLU A 9 23.50 -7.19 -15.12
CA GLU A 9 22.36 -6.54 -14.48
C GLU A 9 21.42 -6.17 -15.62
N ILE A 10 20.38 -6.99 -15.81
CA ILE A 10 19.26 -6.64 -16.68
C ILE A 10 18.57 -5.52 -15.93
N GLU A 11 18.93 -4.27 -16.24
CA GLU A 11 18.11 -3.14 -15.83
C GLU A 11 16.70 -3.37 -16.37
N TYR A 12 15.73 -3.42 -15.46
CA TYR A 12 14.33 -3.50 -15.85
C TYR A 12 13.98 -2.22 -16.63
N ASP A 13 13.57 -2.40 -17.89
CA ASP A 13 12.94 -1.35 -18.69
C ASP A 13 11.81 -0.67 -17.89
N ASP A 14 11.71 0.66 -17.98
CA ASP A 14 10.77 1.46 -17.17
C ASP A 14 9.32 1.03 -17.36
N GLN A 15 8.98 0.53 -18.56
CA GLN A 15 7.67 -0.05 -18.82
C GLN A 15 7.43 -1.32 -18.02
N LYS A 16 8.43 -2.21 -17.90
CA LYS A 16 8.33 -3.44 -17.10
C LYS A 16 8.18 -3.11 -15.62
N LYS A 17 8.92 -2.14 -15.09
CA LYS A 17 8.78 -1.67 -13.70
C LYS A 17 7.36 -1.19 -13.42
N LYS A 18 6.81 -0.35 -14.30
CA LYS A 18 5.40 0.11 -14.20
C LYS A 18 4.43 -1.06 -14.18
N MET A 19 4.60 -2.06 -15.04
CA MET A 19 3.73 -3.25 -15.05
C MET A 19 3.80 -4.06 -13.75
N VAL A 20 5.00 -4.25 -13.18
CA VAL A 20 5.16 -4.92 -11.88
C VAL A 20 4.46 -4.16 -10.76
N ILE A 21 4.63 -2.83 -10.73
CA ILE A 21 3.98 -1.97 -9.73
C ILE A 21 2.46 -2.03 -9.87
N ILE A 22 1.91 -1.99 -11.08
CA ILE A 22 0.45 -2.12 -11.31
C ILE A 22 -0.04 -3.46 -10.76
N ASN A 23 0.67 -4.56 -11.05
CA ASN A 23 0.29 -5.87 -10.57
C ASN A 23 0.28 -5.94 -9.03
N ASN A 24 1.36 -5.50 -8.38
CA ASN A 24 1.46 -5.49 -6.92
C ASN A 24 0.43 -4.54 -6.28
N TRP A 25 0.15 -3.40 -6.92
CA TRP A 25 -0.92 -2.50 -6.49
C TRP A 25 -2.29 -3.17 -6.55
N ILE A 26 -2.61 -3.90 -7.62
CA ILE A 26 -3.89 -4.64 -7.73
C ILE A 26 -3.99 -5.72 -6.67
N ILE A 27 -2.91 -6.47 -6.44
CA ILE A 27 -2.82 -7.47 -5.38
C ILE A 27 -3.05 -6.82 -4.02
N MET A 28 -2.46 -5.66 -3.76
CA MET A 28 -2.70 -4.88 -2.54
C MET A 28 -4.17 -4.51 -2.38
N LEU A 29 -4.82 -3.97 -3.40
CA LEU A 29 -6.24 -3.64 -3.36
C LEU A 29 -7.12 -4.89 -3.11
N TYR A 30 -6.78 -6.01 -3.75
CA TYR A 30 -7.48 -7.28 -3.53
C TYR A 30 -7.34 -7.77 -2.08
N ASN A 31 -6.13 -7.73 -1.52
CA ASN A 31 -5.86 -8.13 -0.14
C ASN A 31 -6.50 -7.22 0.91
N ARG A 32 -6.78 -5.95 0.56
CA ARG A 32 -7.60 -5.03 1.37
C ARG A 32 -9.09 -5.36 1.32
N GLY A 33 -9.52 -6.28 0.45
CA GLY A 33 -10.94 -6.56 0.19
C GLY A 33 -11.65 -5.47 -0.61
N TRP A 34 -10.88 -4.64 -1.34
CA TRP A 34 -11.42 -3.49 -2.09
C TRP A 34 -11.86 -3.86 -3.51
N LEU A 35 -11.43 -5.03 -3.99
CA LEU A 35 -11.76 -5.61 -5.29
C LEU A 35 -12.42 -6.97 -5.10
N ASN A 36 -13.40 -7.29 -5.94
CA ASN A 36 -14.06 -8.60 -5.99
C ASN A 36 -13.89 -9.23 -7.37
N GLY A 37 -13.81 -10.56 -7.43
CA GLY A 37 -13.75 -11.32 -8.68
C GLY A 37 -12.41 -12.04 -8.89
N ASN A 38 -12.17 -12.45 -10.14
CA ASN A 38 -10.97 -13.17 -10.53
C ASN A 38 -9.80 -12.18 -10.74
N LEU A 39 -8.76 -12.33 -9.92
CA LEU A 39 -7.56 -11.48 -9.94
C LEU A 39 -6.91 -11.42 -11.33
N ASN A 40 -6.83 -12.54 -12.05
CA ASN A 40 -6.16 -12.60 -13.35
C ASN A 40 -6.88 -11.76 -14.41
N ASP A 41 -8.20 -11.68 -14.34
CA ASP A 41 -8.99 -10.91 -15.30
C ASP A 41 -8.92 -9.41 -14.98
N ILE A 42 -8.87 -9.06 -13.70
CA ILE A 42 -8.65 -7.67 -13.25
C ILE A 42 -7.28 -7.19 -13.73
N VAL A 43 -6.23 -7.98 -13.50
CA VAL A 43 -4.86 -7.63 -13.93
C VAL A 43 -4.80 -7.41 -15.44
N LYS A 44 -5.36 -8.32 -16.25
CA LYS A 44 -5.39 -8.16 -17.72
C LYS A 44 -6.10 -6.88 -18.17
N SER A 45 -7.14 -6.46 -17.47
CA SER A 45 -7.89 -5.25 -17.81
C SER A 45 -7.10 -3.96 -17.50
N ALA A 46 -6.30 -3.99 -16.42
CA ALA A 46 -5.58 -2.85 -15.87
C ALA A 46 -4.22 -2.58 -16.54
N VAL A 47 -3.67 -3.52 -17.30
CA VAL A 47 -2.40 -3.38 -18.06
C VAL A 47 -2.46 -2.22 -19.08
N LYS A 48 -3.64 -1.70 -19.40
CA LYS A 48 -3.80 -0.52 -20.27
C LYS A 48 -3.37 0.74 -19.53
N LEU A 49 -2.14 1.18 -19.79
CA LEU A 49 -1.63 2.47 -19.34
C LEU A 49 -2.07 3.56 -20.32
N ASP A 50 -2.71 4.62 -19.83
CA ASP A 50 -3.02 5.81 -20.62
C ASP A 50 -2.42 7.03 -19.92
N ASN A 51 -1.49 7.75 -20.56
CA ASN A 51 -0.80 8.93 -20.00
C ASN A 51 -0.27 8.74 -18.56
N ASP A 52 0.38 7.61 -18.29
CA ASP A 52 0.90 7.26 -16.97
C ASP A 52 -0.17 7.17 -15.86
N THR A 53 -1.42 6.96 -16.26
CA THR A 53 -2.55 6.68 -15.37
C THR A 53 -3.10 5.28 -15.61
N CYS A 54 -3.62 4.69 -14.54
CA CYS A 54 -4.36 3.43 -14.56
C CYS A 54 -5.61 3.61 -13.69
N THR A 55 -6.76 3.12 -14.13
CA THR A 55 -8.00 3.18 -13.35
C THR A 55 -8.65 1.81 -13.25
N ILE A 56 -9.15 1.48 -12.07
CA ILE A 56 -9.78 0.18 -11.77
C ILE A 56 -11.08 0.44 -11.02
N LYS A 57 -12.15 -0.21 -11.46
CA LYS A 57 -13.43 -0.17 -10.74
C LYS A 57 -13.40 -1.17 -9.60
N GLY A 58 -13.59 -0.65 -8.38
CA GLY A 58 -13.81 -1.46 -7.19
C GLY A 58 -15.27 -1.84 -7.00
N ILE A 59 -15.56 -2.37 -5.81
CA ILE A 59 -16.91 -2.77 -5.40
C ILE A 59 -17.83 -1.55 -5.33
N ASN A 60 -17.37 -0.50 -4.65
CA ASN A 60 -18.17 0.71 -4.36
C ASN A 60 -17.59 1.98 -4.97
N ILE A 61 -16.28 1.99 -5.23
CA ILE A 61 -15.53 3.18 -5.67
C ILE A 61 -14.52 2.81 -6.75
N THR A 62 -14.17 3.78 -7.58
CA THR A 62 -13.09 3.64 -8.57
C THR A 62 -11.76 4.02 -7.92
N TYR A 63 -10.71 3.25 -8.23
CA TYR A 63 -9.34 3.48 -7.81
C TYR A 63 -8.54 3.99 -9.00
N SER A 64 -7.90 5.15 -8.87
CA SER A 64 -7.05 5.76 -9.90
C SER A 64 -5.61 5.81 -9.41
N LEU A 65 -4.68 5.38 -10.25
CA LEU A 65 -3.25 5.38 -10.03
C LEU A 65 -2.59 6.36 -11.00
N LYS A 66 -1.72 7.24 -10.51
CA LYS A 66 -0.87 8.12 -11.32
C LYS A 66 0.60 7.80 -11.05
N PHE A 67 1.34 7.53 -12.11
CA PHE A 67 2.80 7.42 -12.06
C PHE A 67 3.44 8.79 -12.24
N ILE A 68 4.37 9.11 -11.36
CA ILE A 68 5.23 10.28 -11.39
C ILE A 68 6.65 9.81 -11.05
N MET A 69 7.32 9.15 -12.01
CA MET A 69 8.66 8.53 -11.84
C MET A 69 9.79 9.58 -11.75
N ARG A 70 9.60 10.58 -10.90
CA ARG A 70 10.54 11.67 -10.61
C ARG A 70 10.47 12.03 -9.14
N LYS A 71 11.47 12.77 -8.68
CA LYS A 71 11.47 13.34 -7.33
C LYS A 71 10.49 14.52 -7.24
N ILE A 72 9.57 14.47 -6.27
CA ILE A 72 8.62 15.55 -6.00
C ILE A 72 9.07 16.36 -4.79
N SER A 73 9.35 17.64 -5.02
CA SER A 73 9.73 18.61 -3.97
C SER A 73 8.60 19.56 -3.57
N THR A 74 7.67 19.88 -4.46
CA THR A 74 6.53 20.78 -4.23
C THR A 74 5.39 20.44 -5.16
N ILE A 75 4.15 20.40 -4.65
CA ILE A 75 2.95 20.06 -5.45
C ILE A 75 2.47 21.25 -6.28
N ARG A 76 2.44 22.46 -5.70
CA ARG A 76 1.83 23.67 -6.29
C ARG A 76 2.40 24.17 -7.62
N LYS A 77 3.39 23.47 -8.18
CA LYS A 77 4.03 23.81 -9.47
C LYS A 77 3.85 22.71 -10.51
N MET A 78 3.06 21.67 -10.20
CA MET A 78 2.93 20.46 -11.00
C MET A 78 1.51 20.37 -11.54
N GLU A 79 1.30 20.90 -12.74
CA GLU A 79 0.00 20.88 -13.46
C GLU A 79 -0.53 19.45 -13.62
N ASP A 80 0.35 18.47 -13.75
CA ASP A 80 0.02 17.05 -13.89
C ASP A 80 -0.66 16.44 -12.66
N ILE A 81 -0.34 16.95 -11.46
CA ILE A 81 -0.97 16.48 -10.22
C ILE A 81 -2.35 17.12 -10.07
N ASP A 82 -2.43 18.43 -10.26
CA ASP A 82 -3.67 19.18 -10.10
C ASP A 82 -4.73 18.70 -11.11
N GLU A 83 -4.36 18.51 -12.38
CA GLU A 83 -5.23 17.95 -13.41
C GLU A 83 -5.76 16.56 -13.02
N PHE A 84 -4.89 15.68 -12.52
CA PHE A 84 -5.29 14.34 -12.10
C PHE A 84 -6.24 14.36 -10.89
N LEU A 85 -5.99 15.24 -9.91
CA LEU A 85 -6.85 15.42 -8.75
C LEU A 85 -8.24 15.91 -9.15
N GLU A 86 -8.32 16.86 -10.09
CA GLU A 86 -9.57 17.42 -10.62
C GLU A 86 -10.39 16.40 -11.43
N GLN A 87 -9.74 15.64 -12.32
CA GLN A 87 -10.41 14.62 -13.13
C GLN A 87 -10.97 13.46 -12.28
N ASN A 88 -10.37 13.20 -11.12
CA ASN A 88 -10.66 12.01 -10.30
C ASN A 88 -11.28 12.35 -8.94
N GLN A 89 -11.96 13.49 -8.78
CA GLN A 89 -12.48 13.97 -7.49
C GLN A 89 -13.15 12.88 -6.64
N ASN A 90 -14.03 12.07 -7.22
CA ASN A 90 -14.79 11.01 -6.52
C ASN A 90 -14.02 9.69 -6.30
N ASN A 91 -12.89 9.52 -6.98
CA ASN A 91 -12.11 8.28 -6.95
C ASN A 91 -11.15 8.28 -5.77
N TYR A 92 -10.75 7.08 -5.35
CA TYR A 92 -9.59 6.91 -4.48
C TYR A 92 -8.32 7.00 -5.33
N LYS A 93 -7.36 7.81 -4.90
CA LYS A 93 -6.23 8.23 -5.72
C LYS A 93 -4.93 7.71 -5.12
N PHE A 94 -4.10 7.12 -5.95
CA PHE A 94 -2.78 6.64 -5.61
C PHE A 94 -1.73 7.34 -6.45
N PHE A 95 -0.68 7.83 -5.83
CA PHE A 95 0.48 8.40 -6.52
C PHE A 95 1.69 7.50 -6.30
N ILE A 96 2.32 7.10 -7.41
CA ILE A 96 3.59 6.37 -7.40
C ILE A 96 4.69 7.33 -7.79
N VAL A 97 5.65 7.52 -6.89
CA VAL A 97 6.72 8.53 -7.04
C VAL A 97 8.08 7.87 -6.84
N SER A 98 9.15 8.37 -7.45
CA SER A 98 10.47 7.80 -7.11
C SER A 98 10.95 8.27 -5.75
N GLN A 99 10.75 9.57 -5.45
CA GLN A 99 11.06 10.14 -4.14
C GLN A 99 10.15 11.32 -3.86
N MET A 100 9.82 11.56 -2.58
CA MET A 100 9.03 12.72 -2.19
C MET A 100 9.57 13.36 -0.92
N VAL A 101 9.59 14.70 -0.89
CA VAL A 101 9.93 15.44 0.31
C VAL A 101 8.72 15.47 1.26
N ASN A 102 8.94 15.28 2.56
CA ASN A 102 7.89 15.23 3.59
C ASN A 102 6.88 16.38 3.53
N LYS A 103 7.32 17.60 3.19
CA LYS A 103 6.42 18.76 3.04
C LYS A 103 5.43 18.56 1.90
N ALA A 104 5.91 18.08 0.74
CA ALA A 104 5.05 17.79 -0.38
C ALA A 104 4.13 16.61 -0.05
N GLN A 105 4.66 15.56 0.59
CA GLN A 105 3.82 14.43 0.99
C GLN A 105 2.66 14.86 1.91
N LYS A 106 2.93 15.68 2.93
CA LYS A 106 1.90 16.20 3.83
C LYS A 106 0.81 16.98 3.08
N GLN A 107 1.21 17.86 2.16
CA GLN A 107 0.26 18.61 1.33
C GLN A 107 -0.62 17.71 0.46
N LEU A 108 -0.08 16.59 -0.05
CA LEU A 108 -0.83 15.67 -0.89
C LEU A 108 -1.81 14.83 -0.06
N LEU A 109 -1.42 14.47 1.16
CA LEU A 109 -2.24 13.71 2.11
C LEU A 109 -3.34 14.56 2.78
N GLU A 110 -3.35 15.88 2.60
CA GLU A 110 -4.47 16.75 3.00
C GLU A 110 -5.71 16.54 2.13
N TYR A 111 -5.54 16.00 0.91
CA TYR A 111 -6.65 15.65 0.03
C TYR A 111 -7.30 14.34 0.47
N GLU A 112 -8.63 14.26 0.32
CA GLU A 112 -9.36 13.05 0.66
C GLU A 112 -9.05 11.87 -0.26
N LYS A 113 -8.99 10.67 0.33
CA LYS A 113 -8.79 9.40 -0.38
C LYS A 113 -7.51 9.38 -1.22
N VAL A 114 -6.44 9.95 -0.69
CA VAL A 114 -5.12 9.96 -1.34
C VAL A 114 -4.13 9.09 -0.57
N GLU A 115 -3.41 8.22 -1.28
CA GLU A 115 -2.25 7.50 -0.78
C GLU A 115 -1.04 7.72 -1.70
N VAL A 116 0.16 7.75 -1.12
CA VAL A 116 1.40 7.96 -1.85
C VAL A 116 2.36 6.82 -1.54
N PHE A 117 2.85 6.19 -2.59
CA PHE A 117 3.84 5.12 -2.53
C PHE A 117 5.06 5.51 -3.36
N THR A 118 6.22 5.04 -2.92
CA THR A 118 7.39 5.02 -3.76
C THR A 118 7.33 3.87 -4.76
N ASP A 119 8.03 3.98 -5.88
CA ASP A 119 8.23 2.86 -6.80
C ASP A 119 8.82 1.65 -6.07
N ASP A 120 9.87 1.85 -5.26
CA ASP A 120 10.52 0.80 -4.47
C ASP A 120 9.55 0.03 -3.54
N GLU A 121 8.59 0.73 -2.92
CA GLU A 121 7.60 0.12 -2.02
C GLU A 121 6.63 -0.85 -2.74
N LEU A 122 6.41 -0.66 -4.04
CA LEU A 122 5.48 -1.49 -4.82
C LEU A 122 6.17 -2.33 -5.89
N LEU A 123 7.49 -2.23 -6.07
CA LEU A 123 8.25 -3.14 -6.92
C LEU A 123 8.24 -4.57 -6.37
N VAL A 124 8.18 -4.72 -5.05
CA VAL A 124 8.08 -6.02 -4.37
C VAL A 124 6.87 -6.02 -3.45
N ASN A 125 6.01 -7.03 -3.58
CA ASN A 125 4.86 -7.17 -2.69
C ASN A 125 5.34 -7.50 -1.26
N THR A 126 5.08 -6.59 -0.33
CA THR A 126 5.60 -6.67 1.05
C THR A 126 5.11 -7.92 1.79
N ILE A 127 3.86 -8.33 1.55
CA ILE A 127 3.24 -9.43 2.31
C ILE A 127 3.66 -10.82 1.85
N ASP A 128 4.26 -10.96 0.66
CA ASP A 128 4.69 -12.25 0.12
C ASP A 128 6.02 -12.72 0.74
N ASN A 129 6.66 -11.86 1.55
CA ASN A 129 7.89 -12.21 2.23
C ASN A 129 7.61 -13.22 3.34
N ILE A 130 8.36 -14.33 3.36
CA ILE A 130 8.25 -15.41 4.34
C ILE A 130 8.39 -14.96 5.81
N LEU A 131 9.10 -13.86 6.05
CA LEU A 131 9.31 -13.31 7.39
C LEU A 131 8.18 -12.39 7.85
N VAL A 132 7.26 -12.02 6.95
CA VAL A 132 6.11 -11.17 7.27
C VAL A 132 4.95 -12.07 7.70
N PRO A 133 4.54 -12.04 8.98
CA PRO A 133 3.39 -12.83 9.44
C PRO A 133 2.08 -12.30 8.87
N LYS A 134 0.99 -13.04 9.08
CA LYS A 134 -0.33 -12.61 8.63
C LYS A 134 -0.85 -11.48 9.51
N HIS A 135 -1.25 -10.37 8.89
CA HIS A 135 -1.85 -9.22 9.57
C HIS A 135 -3.32 -9.10 9.19
N ILE A 136 -4.18 -8.87 10.17
CA ILE A 136 -5.62 -8.71 10.01
C ILE A 136 -6.03 -7.45 10.76
N LEU A 137 -6.61 -6.49 10.04
CA LEU A 137 -7.17 -5.29 10.65
C LEU A 137 -8.48 -5.67 11.34
N LEU A 138 -8.61 -5.36 12.63
CA LEU A 138 -9.86 -5.57 13.35
C LEU A 138 -10.88 -4.50 12.97
N THR A 139 -12.14 -4.90 12.87
CA THR A 139 -13.26 -3.97 12.78
C THR A 139 -13.45 -3.24 14.12
N ASP A 140 -14.26 -2.17 14.11
CA ASP A 140 -14.56 -1.44 15.34
C ASP A 140 -15.28 -2.33 16.36
N GLU A 141 -16.19 -3.19 15.90
CA GLU A 141 -16.91 -4.16 16.74
C GLU A 141 -15.96 -5.19 17.36
N GLU A 142 -15.10 -5.81 16.55
CA GLU A 142 -14.08 -6.78 17.03
C GLU A 142 -13.09 -6.11 18.00
N THR A 143 -12.76 -4.85 17.76
CA THR A 143 -11.87 -4.07 18.61
C THR A 143 -12.50 -3.86 19.99
N GLU A 144 -13.74 -3.38 20.05
CA GLU A 144 -14.42 -3.15 21.32
C GLU A 144 -14.68 -4.45 22.08
N GLN A 145 -15.01 -5.53 21.37
CA GLN A 145 -15.12 -6.85 21.97
C GLN A 145 -13.80 -7.29 22.61
N TYR A 146 -12.68 -7.20 21.86
CA TYR A 146 -11.36 -7.58 22.36
C TYR A 146 -10.95 -6.75 23.59
N LEU A 147 -11.11 -5.43 23.55
CA LEU A 147 -10.75 -4.57 24.68
C LEU A 147 -11.59 -4.87 25.92
N THR A 148 -12.89 -5.17 25.74
CA THR A 148 -13.81 -5.51 26.83
C THR A 148 -13.51 -6.87 27.43
N GLU A 149 -13.33 -7.90 26.59
CA GLU A 149 -13.08 -9.28 27.03
C GLU A 149 -11.80 -9.37 27.86
N TYR A 150 -10.72 -8.74 27.39
CA TYR A 150 -9.43 -8.79 28.07
C TYR A 150 -9.23 -7.68 29.11
N HIS A 151 -10.18 -6.73 29.22
CA HIS A 151 -10.10 -5.59 30.13
C HIS A 151 -8.82 -4.74 29.94
N ILE A 152 -8.42 -4.54 28.69
CA ILE A 152 -7.19 -3.81 28.30
C ILE A 152 -7.56 -2.51 27.60
N ARG A 153 -6.78 -1.45 27.82
CA ARG A 153 -6.91 -0.18 27.09
C ARG A 153 -6.02 -0.19 25.85
N ARG A 154 -6.46 0.50 24.78
CA ARG A 154 -5.69 0.63 23.52
C ARG A 154 -4.22 1.05 23.76
N LEU A 155 -3.98 1.95 24.70
CA LEU A 155 -2.63 2.47 25.02
C LEU A 155 -1.68 1.44 25.63
N GLU A 156 -2.20 0.33 26.16
CA GLU A 156 -1.43 -0.75 26.78
C GLU A 156 -0.96 -1.79 25.74
N LEU A 157 -1.51 -1.73 24.52
CA LEU A 157 -1.08 -2.59 23.43
C LEU A 157 0.27 -2.13 22.87
N PRO A 158 1.13 -3.08 22.43
CA PRO A 158 2.31 -2.76 21.65
C PRO A 158 1.95 -1.93 20.42
N ARG A 159 2.83 -1.01 20.04
CA ARG A 159 2.55 -0.03 18.98
C ARG A 159 3.04 -0.52 17.62
N ILE A 160 2.32 -0.15 16.57
CA ILE A 160 2.77 -0.18 15.17
C ILE A 160 2.65 1.24 14.62
N LEU A 161 3.66 1.73 13.90
CA LEU A 161 3.64 3.08 13.34
C LEU A 161 2.82 3.11 12.04
N THR A 162 2.17 4.23 11.73
CA THR A 162 1.55 4.44 10.40
C THR A 162 2.56 4.37 9.25
N SER A 163 3.85 4.63 9.56
CA SER A 163 4.96 4.51 8.61
C SER A 163 5.47 3.08 8.43
N ASP A 164 5.00 2.11 9.23
CA ASP A 164 5.35 0.71 9.06
C ASP A 164 4.86 0.22 7.67
N PRO A 165 5.67 -0.53 6.91
CA PRO A 165 5.29 -1.00 5.58
C PRO A 165 3.95 -1.75 5.55
N ILE A 166 3.65 -2.54 6.58
CA ILE A 166 2.40 -3.30 6.66
C ILE A 166 1.23 -2.40 7.03
N ALA A 167 1.44 -1.47 7.97
CA ALA A 167 0.42 -0.48 8.31
C ALA A 167 0.07 0.38 7.09
N LYS A 168 1.07 0.80 6.31
CA LYS A 168 0.89 1.53 5.06
C LYS A 168 0.20 0.66 4.00
N TYR A 169 0.61 -0.61 3.85
CA TYR A 169 0.03 -1.56 2.91
C TYR A 169 -1.48 -1.78 3.15
N TYR A 170 -1.93 -1.86 4.40
CA TYR A 170 -3.36 -1.98 4.74
C TYR A 170 -4.07 -0.65 5.03
N ASN A 171 -3.37 0.48 4.87
CA ASN A 171 -3.87 1.83 5.19
C ASN A 171 -4.44 1.96 6.62
N VAL A 172 -3.75 1.34 7.59
CA VAL A 172 -4.16 1.29 8.99
C VAL A 172 -4.10 2.70 9.59
N LYS A 173 -5.22 3.15 10.15
CA LYS A 173 -5.35 4.48 10.75
C LYS A 173 -4.95 4.47 12.23
N PRO A 174 -4.45 5.61 12.75
CA PRO A 174 -4.16 5.74 14.18
C PRO A 174 -5.33 5.31 15.06
N GLY A 175 -5.03 4.54 16.10
CA GLY A 175 -6.01 3.99 17.04
C GLY A 175 -6.58 2.63 16.64
N GLN A 176 -6.51 2.22 15.36
CA GLN A 176 -6.96 0.90 14.93
C GLN A 176 -6.03 -0.20 15.45
N ILE A 177 -6.56 -1.41 15.61
CA ILE A 177 -5.83 -2.57 16.12
C ILE A 177 -5.62 -3.57 15.00
N VAL A 178 -4.38 -4.05 14.89
CA VAL A 178 -3.98 -5.10 13.95
C VAL A 178 -3.71 -6.38 14.75
N LYS A 179 -4.40 -7.44 14.39
CA LYS A 179 -4.12 -8.81 14.83
C LYS A 179 -3.02 -9.40 13.96
N ILE A 180 -2.01 -9.98 14.58
CA ILE A 180 -0.87 -10.58 13.91
C ILE A 180 -0.82 -12.05 14.31
N ILE A 181 -0.82 -12.93 13.31
CA ILE A 181 -0.76 -14.39 13.49
C ILE A 181 0.60 -14.84 12.96
N ARG A 182 1.46 -15.33 13.86
CA ARG A 182 2.82 -15.77 13.51
C ARG A 182 3.05 -17.22 13.92
N PRO A 183 3.88 -17.96 13.16
CA PRO A 183 4.29 -19.30 13.58
C PRO A 183 5.14 -19.22 14.85
N SER A 184 4.92 -20.14 15.77
CA SER A 184 5.66 -20.26 17.03
C SER A 184 6.10 -21.71 17.24
N VAL A 185 7.37 -21.88 17.62
CA VAL A 185 7.96 -23.22 17.86
C VAL A 185 7.31 -23.90 19.08
N THR A 186 6.90 -23.12 20.08
CA THR A 186 6.34 -23.66 21.32
C THR A 186 4.86 -23.97 21.22
N SER A 187 4.10 -23.13 20.51
CA SER A 187 2.64 -23.11 20.55
C SER A 187 2.00 -23.44 19.20
N GLY A 188 2.82 -23.70 18.17
CA GLY A 188 2.39 -23.81 16.78
C GLY A 188 2.12 -22.45 16.15
N GLU A 189 1.17 -21.71 16.72
CA GLU A 189 0.83 -20.34 16.33
C GLU A 189 0.74 -19.42 17.55
N GLU A 190 1.15 -18.17 17.37
CA GLU A 190 1.02 -17.11 18.36
C GLU A 190 0.25 -15.95 17.76
N ILE A 191 -0.73 -15.45 18.52
CA ILE A 191 -1.57 -14.32 18.14
C ILE A 191 -1.19 -13.14 19.03
N ILE A 192 -0.78 -12.04 18.40
CA ILE A 192 -0.47 -10.79 19.09
C ILE A 192 -1.30 -9.65 18.49
N PHE A 193 -1.58 -8.64 19.30
CA PHE A 193 -2.35 -7.46 18.89
C PHE A 193 -1.49 -6.20 19.03
N ARG A 194 -1.55 -5.31 18.04
CA ARG A 194 -0.84 -4.03 18.06
C ARG A 194 -1.78 -2.87 17.74
N VAL A 195 -1.61 -1.76 18.45
CA VAL A 195 -2.33 -0.51 18.17
C VAL A 195 -1.54 0.38 17.21
N CYS A 196 -2.19 0.91 16.20
CA CYS A 196 -1.58 1.85 15.27
C CYS A 196 -1.43 3.24 15.90
N VAL A 197 -0.25 3.84 15.76
CA VAL A 197 0.04 5.20 16.23
C VAL A 197 0.67 6.02 15.10
N PRO A 198 0.50 7.36 15.10
CA PRO A 198 1.15 8.21 14.11
C PRO A 198 2.68 8.06 14.16
N GLY A 199 3.29 7.83 13.01
CA GLY A 199 4.74 7.77 12.78
C GLY A 199 5.32 9.04 12.20
#